data_AF-A0A7K0J3F3-F1
#
_entry.id   AF-A0A7K0J3F3-F1
#
_cell.length_a   1.000
_cell.length_b   1.000
_cell.length_c   1.000
_cell.angle_alpha   90.00
_cell.angle_beta   90.00
_cell.angle_gamma   90.00
#
_symmetry.space_group_name_H-M   'P 1'
#
loop_
_entity.id
_entity.type
_entity.pdbx_description
1 polymer ?
#
loop_
_entity_poly.entity_id
_entity_poly.type
_entity_poly.pdbx_seq_one_letter_code
_entity_poly.pdbx_strand_id
1 'polypeptide(L)' 'MPASTNKTAAETPYLSPSELAVRWCCGRSSVDRIARKARFTRLCLGDGKNGMIRYLREEVIAYEASRSVVMQ' A
#
# COMPACT_ATOMS: atom_id res chain seq x y z
N MET A 1 26.42 2.11 -9.80
CA MET A 1 25.60 3.33 -9.96
C MET A 1 24.33 3.16 -9.13
N PRO A 2 24.20 3.71 -7.91
CA PRO A 2 22.90 3.75 -7.25
C PRO A 2 22.15 4.98 -7.76
N ALA A 3 21.06 4.75 -8.51
CA ALA A 3 20.14 5.80 -8.90
C ALA A 3 19.33 6.21 -7.67
N SER A 4 19.83 7.19 -6.92
CA SER A 4 19.07 7.92 -5.92
C SER A 4 18.06 8.82 -6.62
N THR A 5 16.93 8.27 -7.06
CA THR A 5 15.78 9.07 -7.48
C THR A 5 15.03 9.53 -6.23
N ASN A 6 15.45 10.69 -5.74
CA ASN A 6 14.72 11.51 -4.78
C ASN A 6 13.45 12.03 -5.46
N LYS A 7 12.42 11.18 -5.57
CA LYS A 7 11.09 11.61 -5.98
C LYS A 7 10.42 12.26 -4.78
N THR A 8 10.54 13.58 -4.69
CA THR A 8 9.54 14.44 -4.06
C THR A 8 8.26 14.36 -4.90
N ALA A 9 7.65 13.17 -4.98
CA ALA A 9 6.38 12.97 -5.64
C ALA A 9 5.33 13.54 -4.69
N ALA A 10 4.60 14.56 -5.16
CA ALA A 10 3.34 14.96 -4.58
C ALA A 10 2.60 13.69 -4.12
N GLU A 11 2.28 13.65 -2.83
CA GLU A 11 1.78 12.48 -2.14
C GLU A 11 0.61 11.87 -2.91
N THR A 12 0.85 10.83 -3.71
CA THR A 12 -0.22 10.24 -4.49
C THR A 12 -1.24 9.67 -3.50
N PRO A 13 -2.54 9.96 -3.67
CA PRO A 13 -3.56 9.50 -2.73
C PRO A 13 -3.76 7.97 -2.79
N TYR A 14 -3.02 7.29 -3.66
CA TYR A 14 -3.07 5.86 -3.87
C TYR A 14 -1.69 5.23 -3.68
N LEU A 15 -1.68 4.03 -3.11
CA LEU A 15 -0.50 3.18 -2.91
C LEU A 15 -0.66 1.86 -3.67
N SER A 16 0.41 1.40 -4.30
CA SER A 16 0.42 0.09 -4.95
C SER A 16 0.68 -1.05 -3.95
N PRO A 17 0.22 -2.29 -4.24
CA PRO A 17 0.51 -3.46 -3.41
C PRO A 17 2.00 -3.72 -3.22
N SER A 18 2.82 -3.37 -4.22
CA SER A 18 4.28 -3.53 -4.15
C SER A 18 4.90 -2.54 -3.17
N GLU A 19 4.41 -1.29 -3.13
CA GLU A 19 4.88 -0.30 -2.14
C GLU A 19 4.52 -0.71 -0.72
N LEU A 20 3.28 -1.20 -0.50
CA LEU A 20 2.86 -1.72 0.80
C LEU A 20 3.66 -2.97 1.21
N ALA A 21 3.98 -3.84 0.26
CA ALA A 21 4.78 -5.03 0.51
C ALA A 21 6.19 -4.67 1.02
N VAL A 22 6.83 -3.66 0.41
CA VAL A 22 8.12 -3.14 0.87
C VAL A 22 7.97 -2.47 2.24
N ARG A 23 6.95 -1.62 2.42
CA ARG A 23 6.73 -0.86 3.66
C ARG A 23 6.46 -1.74 4.87
N TRP A 24 5.71 -2.83 4.69
CA TRP A 24 5.37 -3.77 5.76
C TRP A 24 6.28 -5.00 5.79
N CYS A 25 7.33 -5.02 4.96
CA CYS A 25 8.25 -6.16 4.81
C CYS A 25 7.51 -7.50 4.65
N CYS A 26 6.46 -7.53 3.82
CA CYS A 26 5.62 -8.71 3.64
C CYS A 26 5.30 -8.98 2.16
N GLY A 27 4.92 -10.21 1.83
CA GLY A 27 4.55 -10.56 0.46
C GLY A 27 3.27 -9.87 -0.01
N ARG A 28 3.11 -9.68 -1.33
CA ARG A 28 1.91 -9.09 -1.95
C ARG A 28 0.61 -9.80 -1.55
N SER A 29 0.64 -11.12 -1.37
CA SER A 29 -0.51 -11.90 -0.90
C SER A 29 -0.91 -11.56 0.54
N SER A 30 0.07 -11.21 1.39
CA SER A 30 -0.20 -10.74 2.75
C SER A 30 -0.82 -9.35 2.74
N VAL A 31 -0.32 -8.45 1.88
CA VAL A 31 -0.92 -7.12 1.66
C VAL A 31 -2.37 -7.25 1.23
N ASP A 32 -2.66 -8.09 0.23
CA ASP A 32 -4.03 -8.31 -0.25
C ASP A 32 -4.94 -8.91 0.83
N ARG A 33 -4.45 -9.87 1.62
CA ARG A 33 -5.19 -10.42 2.77
C ARG A 33 -5.48 -9.35 3.82
N ILE A 34 -4.52 -8.47 4.11
CA ILE A 34 -4.70 -7.34 5.03
C ILE A 34 -5.73 -6.37 4.46
N ALA A 35 -5.60 -5.99 3.19
CA ALA A 35 -6.55 -5.08 2.53
C ALA A 35 -7.97 -5.64 2.52
N ARG A 36 -8.15 -6.94 2.27
CA ARG A 36 -9.44 -7.61 2.38
C ARG A 36 -9.99 -7.62 3.81
N LYS A 37 -9.15 -7.90 4.80
CA LYS A 37 -9.55 -7.94 6.22
C LYS A 37 -9.91 -6.54 6.76
N ALA A 38 -9.11 -5.54 6.41
CA ALA A 38 -9.30 -4.14 6.78
C ALA A 38 -10.32 -3.40 5.89
N ARG A 39 -10.87 -4.08 4.87
CA ARG A 39 -11.84 -3.55 3.91
C ARG A 39 -11.38 -2.30 3.17
N PHE A 40 -10.10 -2.21 2.81
CA PHE A 40 -9.58 -1.08 2.05
C PHE A 40 -10.25 -0.96 0.68
N THR A 41 -10.46 0.28 0.27
CA THR A 41 -10.89 0.59 -1.09
C THR A 41 -9.79 0.18 -2.07
N ARG A 42 -10.16 -0.72 -2.98
CA ARG A 42 -9.29 -1.21 -4.06
C ARG A 42 -9.71 -0.56 -5.38
N LEU A 43 -8.78 0.13 -6.02
CA LEU A 43 -8.95 0.67 -7.36
C LEU A 43 -8.27 -0.28 -8.34
N CYS A 44 -9.07 -0.99 -9.14
CA CYS A 44 -8.57 -1.87 -10.18
C CYS A 44 -8.42 -1.06 -11.48
N LEU A 45 -7.18 -0.73 -11.84
CA LEU A 45 -6.86 -0.01 -13.06
C LEU A 45 -6.45 -1.02 -14.14
N GLY A 46 -7.34 -1.25 -15.11
CA GLY A 46 -7.16 -2.20 -16.20
C GLY A 46 -7.78 -3.57 -15.92
N ASP A 47 -7.98 -4.34 -16.99
CA ASP A 47 -8.57 -5.68 -16.98
C ASP A 47 -7.51 -6.78 -17.20
N GLY A 48 -7.76 -7.99 -16.67
CA GLY A 48 -6.91 -9.16 -16.88
C GLY A 48 -5.62 -9.24 -16.03
N LYS A 49 -4.64 -10.02 -16.52
CA LYS A 49 -3.40 -10.42 -15.80
C LYS A 49 -2.48 -9.26 -15.40
N ASN A 50 -2.63 -8.10 -16.03
CA ASN A 50 -1.85 -6.88 -15.78
C ASN A 50 -2.65 -5.79 -15.08
N GLY A 51 -3.86 -6.08 -14.61
CA GLY A 51 -4.67 -5.15 -13.84
C GLY A 51 -3.88 -4.63 -12.63
N MET A 52 -3.72 -3.31 -12.56
CA MET A 52 -2.99 -2.65 -11.48
C MET A 52 -3.96 -2.33 -10.36
N ILE A 53 -3.81 -3.02 -9.23
CA ILE A 53 -4.56 -2.69 -8.01
C ILE A 53 -3.87 -1.51 -7.33
N ARG A 54 -4.64 -0.55 -6.85
CA ARG A 54 -4.17 0.49 -5.92
C ARG A 54 -5.09 0.61 -4.71
N TYR A 55 -4.53 1.01 -3.58
CA TYR A 55 -5.23 1.21 -2.33
C TYR A 55 -5.22 2.69 -1.95
N LEU A 56 -6.26 3.17 -1.27
CA LEU A 56 -6.25 4.53 -0.73
C LEU A 56 -5.18 4.67 0.36
N ARG A 57 -4.36 5.72 0.24
CA ARG A 57 -3.29 6.02 1.18
C ARG A 57 -3.83 6.34 2.57
N GLU A 58 -4.91 7.10 2.66
CA GLU A 58 -5.51 7.51 3.94
C GLU A 58 -5.96 6.30 4.76
N GLU A 59 -6.62 5.33 4.12
CA GLU A 59 -7.07 4.07 4.74
C GLU A 59 -5.89 3.24 5.27
N VAL A 60 -4.81 3.18 4.50
CA VAL A 60 -3.56 2.50 4.90
C VAL A 60 -2.96 3.18 6.12
N ILE A 61 -2.86 4.51 6.12
CA ILE A 61 -2.32 5.28 7.25
C ILE A 61 -3.21 5.10 8.49
N ALA A 62 -4.54 5.16 8.34
CA ALA A 62 -5.47 4.94 9.43
C ALA A 62 -5.33 3.53 10.03
N TYR A 63 -5.17 2.52 9.18
CA TYR A 63 -4.92 1.15 9.63
C TYR A 63 -3.57 1.01 10.34
N GLU A 64 -2.50 1.60 9.80
CA GLU A 64 -1.19 1.64 10.46
C GLU A 64 -1.30 2.31 11.83
N ALA A 65 -1.94 3.47 11.92
CA ALA A 65 -2.17 4.18 13.18
C ALA A 65 -2.98 3.35 14.19
N SER A 66 -4.02 2.62 13.72
CA SER A 66 -4.82 1.74 14.58
C SER A 66 -4.05 0.54 15.14
N ARG A 67 -2.94 0.17 14.48
CA ARG A 67 -2.10 -0.98 14.83
C ARG A 67 -0.74 -0.61 15.40
N SER A 68 -0.37 0.67 15.35
CA SER A 68 0.74 1.20 16.12
C SER A 68 0.39 1.04 17.60
N VAL A 69 0.79 -0.10 18.16
CA VAL A 69 0.92 -0.25 19.60
C VAL A 69 1.94 0.80 20.02
N VAL A 70 1.47 1.86 20.66
CA VAL A 70 2.33 2.69 21.51
C VAL A 70 2.84 1.74 22.57
N MET A 71 4.07 1.25 22.41
CA MET A 71 4.82 0.74 23.55
C MET A 71 5.05 1.95 24.45
N GLN A 72 4.20 2.09 25.48
CA GLN A 72 4.50 2.88 26.66
C GLN A 72 5.49 2.11 27.54
#